data_AF-A0A2H1W162-F1
#
_entry.id   AF-A0A2H1W162-F1
#
_cell.length_a   1.000
_cell.length_b   1.000
_cell.length_c   1.000
_cell.angle_alpha   90.00
_cell.angle_beta   90.00
_cell.angle_gamma   90.00
#
_symmetry.space_group_name_H-M   'P 1'
#
loop_
_entity.id
_entity.type
_entity.pdbx_description
1 polymer ?
#
loop_
_entity_poly.entity_id
_entity_poly.type
_entity_poly.pdbx_seq_one_letter_code
_entity_poly.pdbx_strand_id
1 'polypeptide(L)'
;MLPIKSLTANRKLLKANIPLTSVTGEIISQIRVPVSEDIKLPELTEQLSEYGAEMLVECIRSLPTSLENAQPQSSEGVTYAKKIHKSISEVRWSTMSAVEVYNLYRAIYGVYPLTTTFKDKRMKLFEAFLNDNSIDHSDKPIGTIEYCDKTKAIRILCKDRRYIYFRSLRIVGKRQISALDFYNGYIKNIPTDKRECTVFRNQ
;
A
#
# COMPACT_ATOMS: atom_id res chain seq x y z
N MET A 1 6.75 -3.91 -34.72
CA MET A 1 5.57 -4.79 -34.53
C MET A 1 5.96 -5.89 -33.55
N LEU A 2 5.64 -5.68 -32.27
CA LEU A 2 5.43 -6.67 -31.20
C LEU A 2 5.01 -5.85 -29.94
N PRO A 3 4.10 -6.36 -29.10
CA PRO A 3 3.19 -5.51 -28.32
C PRO A 3 3.71 -5.23 -26.92
N ILE A 4 3.69 -3.95 -26.52
CA ILE A 4 3.94 -3.55 -25.13
C ILE A 4 2.71 -3.94 -24.32
N LYS A 5 2.88 -5.02 -23.55
CA LYS A 5 1.88 -5.56 -22.62
C LYS A 5 1.49 -4.47 -21.62
N SER A 6 0.28 -3.94 -21.76
CA SER A 6 -0.38 -3.16 -20.72
C SER A 6 -0.47 -4.00 -19.46
N LEU A 7 0.27 -3.63 -18.41
CA LEU A 7 0.08 -4.23 -17.09
C LEU A 7 -1.35 -3.94 -16.65
N THR A 8 -2.16 -5.00 -16.71
CA THR A 8 -3.52 -5.02 -16.20
C THR A 8 -3.41 -4.96 -14.69
N ALA A 9 -3.39 -3.74 -14.13
CA ALA A 9 -3.55 -3.55 -12.70
C ALA A 9 -4.88 -4.20 -12.28
N ASN A 10 -4.80 -5.12 -11.32
CA ASN A 10 -5.91 -5.89 -10.78
C ASN A 10 -7.20 -5.07 -10.66
N ARG A 11 -8.13 -5.32 -11.60
CA ARG A 11 -9.56 -4.97 -11.48
C ARG A 11 -10.13 -5.71 -10.27
N LYS A 12 -10.18 -5.06 -9.10
CA LYS A 12 -11.12 -5.44 -8.03
C LYS A 12 -12.17 -4.34 -7.90
N LEU A 13 -13.37 -4.67 -8.38
CA LEU A 13 -14.59 -3.88 -8.35
C LEU A 13 -14.94 -3.51 -6.91
N LEU A 14 -14.92 -2.21 -6.59
CA LEU A 14 -15.55 -1.66 -5.38
C LEU A 14 -16.95 -1.21 -5.76
N LYS A 15 -17.95 -2.09 -5.60
CA LYS A 15 -19.37 -1.71 -5.67
C LYS A 15 -19.81 -1.17 -4.31
N ALA A 16 -20.19 0.11 -4.24
CA ALA A 16 -20.97 0.67 -3.15
C ALA A 16 -21.78 1.86 -3.68
N ASN A 17 -23.11 1.75 -3.59
CA ASN A 17 -24.09 2.78 -4.01
C ASN A 17 -24.13 3.92 -2.98
N ILE A 18 -23.70 5.12 -3.38
CA ILE A 18 -23.94 6.40 -2.71
C ILE A 18 -24.16 7.46 -3.82
N PRO A 19 -25.09 8.43 -3.69
CA PRO A 19 -25.60 9.21 -4.83
C PRO A 19 -24.53 10.07 -5.54
N LEU A 20 -24.58 10.07 -6.87
CA LEU A 20 -23.74 10.87 -7.79
C LEU A 20 -24.12 12.36 -7.72
N THR A 21 -23.26 13.25 -7.23
CA THR A 21 -23.45 14.69 -7.49
C THR A 21 -22.20 15.58 -7.62
N SER A 22 -20.97 15.18 -7.26
CA SER A 22 -19.88 16.19 -7.08
C SER A 22 -18.69 16.18 -8.05
N VAL A 23 -18.58 15.27 -9.03
CA VAL A 23 -17.40 15.23 -9.93
C VAL A 23 -17.76 14.84 -11.37
N THR A 24 -18.82 15.42 -11.93
CA THR A 24 -19.26 15.17 -13.30
C THR A 24 -19.08 16.43 -14.15
N GLY A 25 -17.89 16.59 -14.75
CA GLY A 25 -17.56 17.68 -15.66
C GLY A 25 -16.73 17.18 -16.83
N GLU A 26 -16.76 17.86 -17.97
CA GLU A 26 -15.98 17.46 -19.15
C GLU A 26 -14.47 17.54 -18.88
N ILE A 27 -13.71 16.67 -19.54
CA ILE A 27 -12.26 16.63 -19.50
C ILE A 27 -11.73 17.58 -20.57
N ILE A 28 -11.06 18.65 -20.14
CA ILE A 28 -10.47 19.66 -21.02
C ILE A 28 -9.03 19.28 -21.42
N SER A 29 -8.27 18.74 -20.46
CA SER A 29 -6.90 18.28 -20.69
C SER A 29 -6.57 17.12 -19.75
N GLN A 30 -5.76 16.17 -20.23
CA GLN A 30 -5.36 14.99 -19.47
C GLN A 30 -3.96 14.54 -19.88
N ILE A 31 -3.17 14.10 -18.91
CA ILE A 31 -1.90 13.40 -19.14
C ILE A 31 -1.91 12.02 -18.49
N ARG A 32 -0.99 11.16 -18.93
CA ARG A 32 -0.73 9.86 -18.30
C ARG A 32 0.67 9.88 -17.72
N VAL A 33 0.77 9.67 -16.41
CA VAL A 33 2.04 9.63 -15.69
C VAL A 33 2.35 8.18 -15.31
N PRO A 34 3.54 7.65 -15.63
CA PRO A 34 3.93 6.33 -15.17
C PRO A 34 4.15 6.33 -13.66
N VAL A 35 3.54 5.39 -12.95
CA VAL A 35 3.72 5.22 -11.51
C VAL A 35 4.75 4.12 -11.28
N SER A 36 5.91 4.47 -10.74
CA SER A 36 6.95 3.49 -10.40
C SER A 36 6.47 2.50 -9.33
N GLU A 37 7.04 1.30 -9.27
CA GLU A 37 6.67 0.27 -8.30
C GLU A 37 6.95 0.70 -6.84
N ASP A 38 7.96 1.55 -6.65
CA ASP A 38 8.42 2.00 -5.33
C ASP A 38 8.09 3.45 -4.98
N ILE A 39 7.38 4.17 -5.87
CA ILE A 39 6.99 5.55 -5.60
C ILE A 39 6.03 5.62 -4.42
N LYS A 40 6.29 6.56 -3.51
CA LYS A 40 5.49 6.77 -2.31
C LYS A 40 4.58 7.98 -2.48
N LEU A 41 3.54 8.05 -1.63
CA LEU A 41 2.55 9.13 -1.69
C LEU A 41 3.16 10.53 -1.79
N PRO A 42 4.17 10.93 -0.98
CA PRO A 42 4.71 12.30 -1.07
C PRO A 42 5.39 12.58 -2.41
N GLU A 43 6.19 11.63 -2.91
CA GLU A 43 6.93 11.73 -4.18
C GLU A 43 5.95 11.84 -5.35
N LEU A 44 4.89 11.02 -5.36
CA LEU A 44 3.85 11.09 -6.38
C LEU A 44 3.05 12.39 -6.30
N THR A 45 2.80 12.91 -5.08
CA THR A 45 2.07 14.16 -4.88
C THR A 45 2.84 15.35 -5.45
N GLU A 46 4.15 15.39 -5.21
CA GLU A 46 5.04 16.42 -5.75
C GLU A 46 5.06 16.39 -7.28
N GLN A 47 5.30 15.22 -7.88
CA GLN A 47 5.29 15.05 -9.34
C GLN A 47 3.96 15.47 -9.98
N LEU A 48 2.83 15.05 -9.41
CA LEU A 48 1.51 15.43 -9.94
C LEU A 48 1.20 16.90 -9.74
N SER A 49 1.74 17.54 -8.69
CA SER A 49 1.59 18.97 -8.46
C SER A 49 2.33 19.78 -9.52
N GLU A 50 3.55 19.38 -9.89
CA GLU A 50 4.33 20.03 -10.95
C GLU A 50 3.61 19.93 -12.30
N TYR A 51 3.24 18.71 -12.72
CA TYR A 51 2.53 18.51 -13.97
C TYR A 51 1.17 19.22 -13.99
N GLY A 52 0.43 19.20 -12.88
CA GLY A 52 -0.85 19.89 -12.77
C GLY A 52 -0.72 21.40 -12.93
N ALA A 53 0.35 22.00 -12.38
CA ALA A 53 0.61 23.42 -12.51
C ALA A 53 0.94 23.81 -13.96
N GLU A 54 1.82 23.05 -14.62
CA GLU A 54 2.17 23.26 -16.03
C GLU A 54 0.95 23.15 -16.95
N MET A 55 0.18 22.06 -16.81
CA MET A 55 -1.03 21.81 -17.58
C MET A 55 -2.08 22.91 -17.38
N LEU A 56 -2.23 23.41 -16.15
CA LEU A 56 -3.19 24.48 -15.87
C LEU A 56 -2.82 25.77 -16.61
N VAL A 57 -1.53 26.12 -16.60
CA VAL A 57 -1.03 27.31 -17.30
C VAL A 57 -1.22 27.18 -18.82
N GLU A 58 -0.92 26.02 -19.39
CA GLU A 58 -1.14 25.74 -20.81
C GLU A 58 -2.64 25.81 -21.17
N CYS A 59 -3.49 25.15 -20.38
CA CYS A 59 -4.94 25.15 -20.60
C CYS A 59 -5.54 26.55 -20.56
N ILE A 60 -5.07 27.44 -19.68
CA ILE A 60 -5.53 28.83 -19.63
C ILE A 60 -5.08 29.61 -20.87
N ARG A 61 -3.85 29.39 -21.34
CA ARG A 61 -3.33 30.04 -22.56
C ARG A 61 -4.07 29.62 -23.83
N SER A 62 -4.49 28.36 -23.91
CA SER A 62 -5.23 27.80 -25.07
C SER A 62 -6.72 27.63 -24.84
N LEU A 63 -7.29 28.30 -23.82
CA LEU A 63 -8.63 28.01 -23.30
C LEU A 63 -9.74 27.93 -24.36
N PRO A 64 -9.87 28.87 -25.33
CA PRO A 64 -10.94 28.79 -26.33
C PRO A 64 -10.89 27.47 -27.11
N THR A 65 -9.70 27.10 -27.60
CA THR A 65 -9.48 25.84 -28.34
C THR A 65 -9.59 24.62 -27.43
N SER A 66 -9.16 24.70 -26.18
CA SER A 66 -9.27 23.60 -25.22
C SER A 66 -10.72 23.29 -24.85
N LEU A 67 -11.59 24.30 -24.77
CA LEU A 67 -13.03 24.12 -24.54
C LEU A 67 -13.74 23.46 -25.73
N GLU A 68 -13.37 23.81 -26.96
CA GLU A 68 -13.91 23.17 -28.17
C GLU A 68 -13.59 21.66 -28.22
N ASN A 69 -12.48 21.24 -27.62
CA ASN A 69 -12.02 19.86 -27.61
C ASN A 69 -12.43 19.09 -26.33
N ALA A 70 -13.21 19.70 -25.43
CA ALA A 70 -13.62 19.07 -24.19
C ALA A 70 -14.38 17.76 -24.44
N GLN A 71 -14.07 16.72 -23.66
CA GLN A 71 -14.65 15.39 -23.83
C GLN A 71 -15.48 14.99 -22.61
N PRO A 72 -16.64 14.35 -22.78
CA PRO A 72 -17.39 13.80 -21.66
C PRO A 72 -16.59 12.72 -20.94
N GLN A 73 -16.69 12.65 -19.61
CA GLN A 73 -16.10 11.56 -18.85
C GLN A 73 -16.77 10.24 -19.23
N SER A 74 -15.97 9.19 -19.44
CA SER A 74 -16.48 7.85 -19.64
C SER A 74 -17.28 7.38 -18.41
N SER A 75 -18.46 6.81 -18.64
CA SER A 75 -19.24 6.14 -17.59
C SER A 75 -18.68 4.77 -17.22
N GLU A 76 -17.83 4.19 -18.07
CA GLU A 76 -17.19 2.91 -17.82
C GLU A 76 -15.91 3.06 -16.99
N GLY A 77 -15.82 2.29 -15.90
CA GLY A 77 -14.62 2.23 -15.08
C GLY A 77 -14.46 3.39 -14.08
N VAL A 78 -15.50 4.20 -13.89
CA VAL A 78 -15.52 5.23 -12.84
C VAL A 78 -15.33 4.55 -11.47
N THR A 79 -14.27 4.94 -10.78
CA THR A 79 -13.96 4.45 -9.43
C THR A 79 -13.78 5.65 -8.50
N TYR A 80 -14.33 5.55 -7.30
CA TYR A 80 -14.24 6.62 -6.32
C TYR A 80 -13.07 6.40 -5.35
N ALA A 81 -12.19 7.39 -5.27
CA ALA A 81 -11.11 7.40 -4.29
C ALA A 81 -11.68 7.73 -2.89
N LYS A 82 -11.71 6.73 -2.01
CA LYS A 82 -12.15 6.94 -0.63
C LYS A 82 -11.14 7.79 0.15
N LYS A 83 -11.63 8.62 1.05
CA LYS A 83 -10.79 9.41 1.96
C LYS A 83 -9.92 8.48 2.82
N ILE A 84 -8.66 8.89 3.05
CA ILE A 84 -7.73 8.15 3.89
C ILE A 84 -8.11 8.36 5.36
N HIS A 85 -8.44 7.28 6.05
CA HIS A 85 -8.69 7.25 7.49
C HIS A 85 -7.64 6.42 8.20
N LYS A 86 -7.36 6.71 9.48
CA LYS A 86 -6.39 5.96 10.28
C LYS A 86 -6.66 4.44 10.31
N SER A 87 -7.92 4.02 10.24
CA SER A 87 -8.30 2.60 10.20
C SER A 87 -7.77 1.85 8.97
N ILE A 88 -7.51 2.54 7.85
CA ILE A 88 -6.94 1.90 6.65
C ILE A 88 -5.50 1.43 6.89
N SER A 89 -4.81 1.99 7.88
CA SER A 89 -3.43 1.61 8.20
C SER A 89 -3.32 0.25 8.87
N GLU A 90 -4.44 -0.34 9.31
CA GLU A 90 -4.46 -1.66 9.93
C GLU A 90 -4.35 -2.77 8.86
N VAL A 91 -3.28 -3.56 8.94
CA VAL A 91 -3.02 -4.62 7.98
C VAL A 91 -3.90 -5.82 8.25
N ARG A 92 -4.69 -6.24 7.26
CA ARG A 92 -5.58 -7.40 7.33
C ARG A 92 -4.91 -8.65 6.74
N TRP A 93 -4.01 -9.27 7.50
CA TRP A 93 -3.18 -10.40 7.07
C TRP A 93 -3.98 -11.56 6.47
N SER A 94 -5.15 -11.88 7.02
CA SER A 94 -6.05 -12.94 6.56
C SER A 94 -6.56 -12.73 5.12
N THR A 95 -6.59 -11.49 4.64
CA THR A 95 -7.20 -11.14 3.35
C THR A 95 -6.21 -10.57 2.33
N MET A 96 -5.13 -9.95 2.80
CA MET A 96 -4.22 -9.19 1.96
C MET A 96 -3.03 -10.03 1.48
N SER A 97 -2.65 -9.86 0.21
CA SER A 97 -1.39 -10.36 -0.34
C SER A 97 -0.19 -9.49 0.08
N ALA A 98 1.04 -10.00 -0.05
CA ALA A 98 2.24 -9.22 0.25
C ALA A 98 2.29 -7.91 -0.58
N VAL A 99 1.90 -7.99 -1.85
CA VAL A 99 1.83 -6.83 -2.75
C VAL A 99 0.74 -5.85 -2.34
N GLU A 100 -0.44 -6.33 -1.91
CA GLU A 100 -1.51 -5.46 -1.39
C GLU A 100 -1.07 -4.72 -0.13
N VAL A 101 -0.32 -5.38 0.78
CA VAL A 101 0.24 -4.74 1.98
C VAL A 101 1.29 -3.70 1.61
N TYR A 102 2.19 -4.01 0.66
CA TYR A 102 3.19 -3.05 0.18
C TYR A 102 2.55 -1.83 -0.52
N ASN A 103 1.53 -2.07 -1.34
CA ASN A 103 0.76 -1.01 -1.98
C ASN A 103 0.08 -0.10 -0.97
N LEU A 104 -0.50 -0.67 0.09
CA LEU A 104 -1.06 0.11 1.18
C LEU A 104 0.03 0.95 1.86
N TYR A 105 1.19 0.35 2.18
CA TYR A 105 2.33 1.06 2.78
C TYR A 105 2.72 2.30 1.98
N ARG A 106 2.97 2.17 0.68
CA ARG A 106 3.39 3.30 -0.17
C ARG A 106 2.29 4.34 -0.35
N ALA A 107 1.02 3.91 -0.41
CA ALA A 107 -0.14 4.79 -0.58
C ALA A 107 -0.44 5.67 0.64
N ILE A 108 -0.06 5.25 1.85
CA ILE A 108 -0.27 6.04 3.08
C ILE A 108 1.04 6.55 3.71
N TYR A 109 2.15 6.38 3.00
CA TYR A 109 3.47 6.76 3.48
C TYR A 109 3.53 8.24 3.85
N GLY A 110 4.13 8.55 5.00
CA GLY A 110 4.18 9.91 5.56
C GLY A 110 2.91 10.36 6.29
N VAL A 111 1.75 9.74 6.04
CA VAL A 111 0.49 10.09 6.71
C VAL A 111 0.24 9.22 7.93
N TYR A 112 0.23 7.90 7.74
CA TYR A 112 0.05 6.92 8.81
C TYR A 112 1.02 5.75 8.62
N PRO A 113 1.74 5.30 9.67
CA PRO A 113 2.48 4.05 9.59
C PRO A 113 1.51 2.87 9.55
N LEU A 114 1.90 1.79 8.86
CA LEU A 114 1.15 0.54 8.92
C LEU A 114 1.07 0.06 10.37
N THR A 115 -0.06 -0.53 10.74
CA THR A 115 -0.35 -1.00 12.08
C THR A 115 -0.81 -2.44 12.10
N THR A 116 -0.47 -3.12 13.18
CA THR A 116 -0.88 -4.50 13.41
C THR A 116 -0.88 -4.83 14.90
N THR A 117 -1.31 -6.03 15.28
CA THR A 117 -1.45 -6.45 16.69
C THR A 117 -0.47 -7.58 17.02
N PHE A 118 0.43 -7.35 17.96
CA PHE A 118 1.38 -8.34 18.45
C PHE A 118 1.19 -8.54 19.96
N LYS A 119 0.85 -9.77 20.38
CA LYS A 119 0.59 -10.12 21.80
C LYS A 119 -0.38 -9.14 22.47
N ASP A 120 -1.54 -8.92 21.84
CA ASP A 120 -2.61 -7.98 22.26
C ASP A 120 -2.20 -6.51 22.34
N LYS A 121 -1.00 -6.16 21.86
CA LYS A 121 -0.51 -4.78 21.80
C LYS A 121 -0.44 -4.31 20.37
N ARG A 122 -0.93 -3.09 20.13
CA ARG A 122 -0.76 -2.44 18.84
C ARG A 122 0.72 -2.18 18.56
N MET A 123 1.13 -2.50 17.34
CA MET A 123 2.47 -2.35 16.82
C MET A 123 2.39 -1.59 15.50
N LYS A 124 3.37 -0.71 15.29
CA LYS A 124 3.56 0.03 14.05
C LYS A 124 4.73 -0.57 13.28
N LEU A 125 4.58 -0.62 11.96
CA LEU A 125 5.50 -1.23 11.01
C LEU A 125 6.08 -0.13 10.11
N PHE A 126 7.38 -0.16 9.89
CA PHE A 126 8.11 0.85 9.13
C PHE A 126 9.07 0.19 8.14
N GLU A 127 9.47 0.97 7.13
CA GLU A 127 10.47 0.57 6.14
C GLU A 127 10.11 -0.77 5.49
N ALA A 128 8.89 -0.83 4.95
CA ALA A 128 8.39 -2.02 4.28
C ALA A 128 9.11 -2.21 2.94
N PHE A 129 9.41 -3.46 2.59
CA PHE A 129 9.92 -3.82 1.27
C PHE A 129 9.51 -5.25 0.92
N LEU A 130 9.41 -5.52 -0.38
CA LEU A 130 9.24 -6.86 -0.91
C LEU A 130 10.62 -7.47 -1.17
N ASN A 131 10.75 -8.77 -0.93
CA ASN A 131 11.90 -9.55 -1.36
C ASN A 131 11.41 -10.68 -2.27
N ASP A 132 12.32 -11.21 -3.08
CA ASP A 132 12.15 -12.24 -4.10
C ASP A 132 10.88 -13.11 -3.98
N ASN A 133 10.15 -13.28 -5.09
CA ASN A 133 8.78 -13.85 -5.21
C ASN A 133 8.67 -15.36 -4.88
N SER A 134 9.57 -15.87 -4.03
CA SER A 134 9.51 -17.21 -3.46
C SER A 134 8.23 -17.37 -2.64
N ILE A 135 7.45 -18.39 -3.01
CA ILE A 135 6.26 -18.81 -2.28
C ILE A 135 6.74 -19.70 -1.12
N ASP A 136 6.24 -19.43 0.08
CA ASP A 136 6.44 -20.32 1.22
C ASP A 136 5.50 -21.52 1.10
N HIS A 137 6.08 -22.71 0.94
CA HIS A 137 5.36 -23.98 0.85
C HIS A 137 5.11 -24.63 2.22
N SER A 138 5.50 -23.98 3.33
CA SER A 138 5.25 -24.50 4.67
C SER A 138 3.82 -24.27 5.15
N ASP A 139 3.33 -25.16 6.01
CA ASP A 139 2.00 -25.08 6.65
C ASP A 139 1.90 -24.07 7.79
N LYS A 140 2.73 -23.02 7.76
CA LYS A 140 2.69 -21.95 8.78
C LYS A 140 1.39 -21.15 8.68
N PRO A 141 0.84 -20.66 9.80
CA PRO A 141 -0.33 -19.81 9.77
C PRO A 141 -0.03 -18.45 9.12
N ILE A 142 -1.01 -17.87 8.44
CA ILE A 142 -0.92 -16.50 7.91
C ILE A 142 -0.74 -15.51 9.07
N GLY A 143 0.09 -14.48 8.88
CA GLY A 143 0.44 -13.53 9.93
C GLY A 143 1.56 -14.01 10.85
N THR A 144 2.23 -15.13 10.53
CA THR A 144 3.44 -15.57 11.26
C THR A 144 4.55 -14.52 11.10
N ILE A 145 5.10 -14.07 12.21
CA ILE A 145 6.27 -13.18 12.27
C ILE A 145 7.55 -14.02 12.38
N GLU A 146 8.51 -13.76 11.50
CA GLU A 146 9.84 -14.37 11.56
C GLU A 146 10.94 -13.33 11.33
N TYR A 147 12.10 -13.56 11.91
CA TYR A 147 13.29 -12.77 11.60
C TYR A 147 14.08 -13.43 10.48
N CYS A 148 14.53 -12.64 9.52
CA CYS A 148 15.35 -13.08 8.40
C CYS A 148 16.75 -12.50 8.52
N ASP A 149 17.74 -13.34 8.89
CA ASP A 149 19.14 -12.92 9.04
C ASP A 149 19.72 -12.31 7.76
N LYS A 150 19.38 -12.87 6.58
CA LYS A 150 19.89 -12.41 5.28
C LYS A 150 19.52 -10.96 4.98
N THR A 151 18.28 -10.56 5.29
CA THR A 151 17.76 -9.22 4.99
C THR A 151 17.83 -8.28 6.18
N LYS A 152 18.19 -8.79 7.37
CA LYS A 152 18.16 -8.11 8.66
C LYS A 152 16.80 -7.45 8.93
N ALA A 153 15.72 -8.14 8.59
CA ALA A 153 14.36 -7.65 8.64
C ALA A 153 13.41 -8.66 9.28
N ILE A 154 12.30 -8.15 9.82
CA ILE A 154 11.17 -8.99 10.21
C ILE A 154 10.32 -9.23 8.97
N ARG A 155 10.00 -10.50 8.69
CA ARG A 155 9.09 -10.91 7.63
C ARG A 155 7.77 -11.39 8.21
N ILE A 156 6.67 -11.09 7.52
CA ILE A 156 5.32 -11.52 7.91
C ILE A 156 4.66 -12.24 6.74
N LEU A 157 4.14 -13.46 6.99
CA LEU A 157 3.50 -14.29 5.98
C LEU A 157 2.11 -13.73 5.62
N CYS A 158 1.88 -13.45 4.34
CA CYS A 158 0.62 -12.94 3.82
C CYS A 158 -0.27 -14.07 3.25
N LYS A 159 -1.51 -13.74 2.86
CA LYS A 159 -2.49 -14.70 2.36
C LYS A 159 -2.01 -15.49 1.13
N ASP A 160 -1.25 -14.84 0.26
CA ASP A 160 -0.70 -15.41 -0.97
C ASP A 160 0.52 -16.30 -0.74
N ARG A 161 0.79 -16.69 0.51
CA ARG A 161 1.97 -17.47 0.92
C ARG A 161 3.29 -16.77 0.57
N ARG A 162 3.28 -15.44 0.46
CA ARG A 162 4.48 -14.62 0.26
C ARG A 162 4.75 -13.77 1.50
N TYR A 163 5.99 -13.32 1.61
CA TYR A 163 6.44 -12.49 2.73
C TYR A 163 6.51 -11.01 2.35
N ILE A 164 6.08 -10.17 3.28
CA ILE A 164 6.43 -8.74 3.32
C ILE A 164 7.45 -8.53 4.43
N TYR A 165 8.43 -7.64 4.20
CA TYR A 165 9.53 -7.39 5.12
C TYR A 165 9.47 -5.98 5.70
N PHE A 166 9.91 -5.82 6.94
CA PHE A 166 9.98 -4.55 7.67
C PHE A 166 11.32 -4.44 8.39
N ARG A 167 12.01 -3.30 8.24
CA ARG A 167 13.32 -3.08 8.88
C ARG A 167 13.22 -2.52 10.30
N SER A 168 12.14 -1.82 10.62
CA SER A 168 11.93 -1.26 11.95
C SER A 168 10.48 -1.35 12.41
N LEU A 169 10.30 -1.48 13.72
CA LEU A 169 9.01 -1.73 14.36
C LEU A 169 8.88 -0.88 15.62
N ARG A 170 7.64 -0.54 16.00
CA ARG A 170 7.35 0.17 17.25
C ARG A 170 6.10 -0.37 17.92
N ILE A 171 6.26 -1.01 19.08
CA ILE A 171 5.12 -1.32 19.96
C ILE A 171 4.62 -0.01 20.58
N VAL A 172 3.29 0.17 20.64
CA VAL A 172 2.68 1.35 21.27
C VAL A 172 3.15 1.47 22.72
N GLY A 173 3.62 2.68 23.10
CA GLY A 173 4.21 2.96 24.42
C GLY A 173 5.72 2.66 24.53
N LYS A 174 6.38 2.19 23.46
CA LYS A 174 7.83 1.97 23.40
C LYS A 174 8.47 2.78 22.28
N ARG A 175 9.81 2.87 22.31
CA ARG A 175 10.61 3.47 21.24
C ARG A 175 10.56 2.60 19.98
N GLN A 176 10.75 3.22 18.82
CA GLN A 176 10.97 2.49 17.57
C GLN A 176 12.33 1.81 17.65
N ILE A 177 12.40 0.55 17.24
CA ILE A 177 13.59 -0.29 17.31
C ILE A 177 13.79 -1.03 15.98
N SER A 178 15.02 -1.49 15.75
CA SER A 178 15.34 -2.28 14.55
C SER A 178 14.68 -3.66 14.60
N ALA A 179 14.54 -4.30 13.44
CA ALA A 179 14.10 -5.68 13.31
C ALA A 179 14.95 -6.66 14.14
N LEU A 180 16.27 -6.45 14.18
CA LEU A 180 17.20 -7.26 14.96
C LEU A 180 16.98 -7.10 16.46
N ASP A 181 16.83 -5.86 16.94
CA ASP A 181 16.55 -5.60 18.36
C ASP A 181 15.18 -6.14 18.76
N PHE A 182 14.19 -6.03 17.87
CA PHE A 182 12.88 -6.63 18.07
C PHE A 182 12.97 -8.15 18.20
N TYR A 183 13.73 -8.80 17.32
CA TYR A 183 13.96 -10.24 17.38
C TYR A 183 14.62 -10.64 18.70
N ASN A 184 15.74 -9.99 19.07
CA ASN A 184 16.49 -10.28 20.29
C ASN A 184 15.67 -10.06 21.57
N GLY A 185 14.86 -9.00 21.62
CA GLY A 185 14.10 -8.64 22.81
C GLY A 185 12.75 -9.35 22.95
N TYR A 186 12.05 -9.60 21.85
CA TYR A 186 10.64 -10.04 21.89
C TYR A 186 10.37 -11.43 21.32
N ILE A 187 11.21 -11.93 20.39
CA ILE A 187 10.99 -13.21 19.69
C ILE A 187 11.93 -14.31 20.21
N LYS A 188 13.22 -14.03 20.33
CA LYS A 188 14.29 -15.02 20.63
C LYS A 188 14.01 -15.84 21.89
N ASN A 189 13.45 -15.21 22.92
CA ASN A 189 13.20 -15.83 24.22
C ASN A 189 11.82 -16.51 24.33
N ILE A 190 11.07 -16.65 23.24
CA ILE A 190 9.79 -17.36 23.23
C ILE A 190 10.06 -18.87 23.07
N PRO A 191 9.63 -19.72 24.03
CA PRO A 191 9.75 -21.17 23.93
C PRO A 191 9.08 -21.71 22.66
N THR A 192 9.72 -22.67 22.00
CA THR A 192 9.35 -23.20 20.67
C THR A 192 7.91 -23.72 20.60
N ASP A 193 7.37 -24.23 21.71
CA ASP A 193 5.97 -24.70 21.86
C ASP A 193 4.90 -23.59 21.85
N LYS A 194 5.30 -22.33 22.04
CA LYS A 194 4.40 -21.15 22.03
C LYS A 194 4.80 -20.13 20.96
N ARG A 195 5.57 -20.55 19.96
CA ARG A 195 5.93 -19.71 18.80
C ARG A 195 4.78 -19.56 17.80
N GLU A 196 3.53 -19.64 18.25
CA GLU A 196 2.41 -18.97 17.60
C GLU A 196 2.60 -17.45 17.78
N CYS A 197 3.67 -16.89 17.21
CA CYS A 197 3.82 -15.44 17.01
C CYS A 197 2.92 -15.03 15.86
N THR A 198 1.64 -15.34 16.01
CA THR A 198 0.60 -15.07 15.04
C THR A 198 0.11 -13.67 15.33
N VAL A 199 0.21 -12.82 14.33
CA VAL A 199 -0.40 -11.50 14.34
C VAL A 199 -1.90 -11.71 14.16
N PHE A 200 -2.62 -11.83 15.29
CA PHE A 200 -4.04 -12.14 15.27
C PHE A 200 -4.94 -10.90 15.20
N ARG A 201 -6.11 -11.17 14.57
CA ARG A 201 -7.37 -10.41 14.39
C ARG A 201 -7.39 -9.31 13.33
N ASN A 202 -8.17 -9.52 12.26
CA ASN A 202 -9.64 -9.38 12.31
C ASN A 202 -10.32 -10.46 11.42
N GLN A 203 -11.38 -11.06 11.98
CA GLN A 203 -12.50 -11.60 11.21
C GLN A 203 -13.25 -10.43 10.56
#